data_AF-A0A9Q3ZLD6-F1
#
_entry.id   AF-A0A9Q3ZLD6-F1
#
_cell.length_a   1.000
_cell.length_b   1.000
_cell.length_c   1.000
_cell.angle_alpha   90.00
_cell.angle_beta   90.00
_cell.angle_gamma   90.00
#
_symmetry.space_group_name_H-M   'P 1'
#
loop_
_entity.id
_entity.type
_entity.pdbx_description
1 polymer ?
#
loop_
_entity_poly.entity_id
_entity_poly.type
_entity_poly.pdbx_seq_one_letter_code
_entity_poly.pdbx_strand_id
1 'polypeptide(L)'
;MTALARLFSEGFRVFFLAAGLYGLFAGAIWVLFLAGDGPALAQVPSQWHAHEMVFGYATAALGGFFLTAVPNWTGAPGARQGFIALAAGLWLAGRLAVWYAGALPPVWVALLDLAFLPVLALKIVTQLLKRPKPQNLMFLLFLAYLWAANLWLHLEWIGTGYGDAETGLRAGLAVLCALISVLGGRITPAFTRNAMKRAGVAETLWPVSRAPVERLALGLALLLPGLVLGGAPDGLSGAVALAFGAVQAFRLMRWGGLWCLSQPILWALHLALAMLAAGMILWGLAGLGLGSELAALHLLGIGCVGGMTLAVMSRAALGHSGRPLVAPGPMVLGYGLMAAAALTRWAGSGLDALYLPAMLLAGLLWTAAFATYLAAMWPALIGPRAGAAG
;
A
#
# COMPACT_ATOMS: atom_id res chain seq x y z
N MET A 1 -30.30 9.10 2.84
CA MET A 1 -29.02 9.02 3.60
C MET A 1 -28.15 10.21 3.20
N THR A 2 -27.66 10.99 4.17
CA THR A 2 -26.76 12.14 3.93
C THR A 2 -25.41 11.68 3.38
N ALA A 3 -24.63 12.60 2.78
CA ALA A 3 -23.29 12.29 2.29
C ALA A 3 -22.36 11.81 3.43
N LEU A 4 -22.46 12.45 4.61
CA LEU A 4 -21.68 12.07 5.79
C LEU A 4 -22.03 10.66 6.28
N ALA A 5 -23.32 10.34 6.44
CA ALA A 5 -23.76 9.00 6.83
C ALA A 5 -23.33 7.93 5.81
N ARG A 6 -23.29 8.29 4.52
CA ARG A 6 -22.78 7.41 3.46
C ARG A 6 -21.27 7.20 3.55
N LEU A 7 -20.50 8.24 3.87
CA LEU A 7 -19.04 8.13 3.97
C LEU A 7 -18.62 7.07 5.00
N PHE A 8 -19.33 7.00 6.12
CA PHE A 8 -19.07 6.02 7.19
C PHE A 8 -19.86 4.71 7.04
N SER A 9 -20.61 4.50 5.95
CA SER A 9 -21.44 3.29 5.78
C SER A 9 -20.63 2.07 5.38
N GLU A 10 -19.53 2.25 4.67
CA GLU A 10 -18.68 1.17 4.14
C GLU A 10 -17.21 1.54 4.31
N GLY A 11 -16.38 0.59 4.75
CA GLY A 11 -14.98 0.85 5.07
C GLY A 11 -14.20 1.49 3.91
N PHE A 12 -14.40 1.00 2.68
CA PHE A 12 -13.71 1.56 1.51
C PHE A 12 -13.96 3.05 1.30
N ARG A 13 -15.13 3.59 1.67
CA ARG A 13 -15.50 4.98 1.36
C ARG A 13 -14.63 5.96 2.13
N VAL A 14 -14.65 5.88 3.45
CA VAL A 14 -13.86 6.79 4.30
C VAL A 14 -12.37 6.54 4.16
N PHE A 15 -11.94 5.28 4.14
CA PHE A 15 -10.52 4.97 4.21
C PHE A 15 -9.80 5.10 2.86
N PHE A 16 -10.45 4.83 1.73
CA PHE A 16 -9.83 5.12 0.44
C PHE A 16 -9.85 6.61 0.10
N LEU A 17 -10.87 7.34 0.57
CA LEU A 17 -10.84 8.81 0.53
C LEU A 17 -9.69 9.36 1.38
N ALA A 18 -9.55 8.88 2.62
CA ALA A 18 -8.47 9.26 3.52
C ALA A 18 -7.09 8.93 2.92
N ALA A 19 -6.89 7.72 2.37
CA ALA A 19 -5.65 7.36 1.68
C ALA A 19 -5.37 8.29 0.49
N GLY A 20 -6.38 8.60 -0.33
CA GLY A 20 -6.21 9.51 -1.47
C GLY A 20 -5.83 10.93 -1.05
N LEU A 21 -6.54 11.49 -0.08
CA LEU A 21 -6.27 12.84 0.46
C LEU A 21 -4.91 12.91 1.14
N TYR A 22 -4.57 11.90 1.94
CA TYR A 22 -3.33 11.87 2.69
C TYR A 22 -2.11 11.59 1.81
N GLY A 23 -2.25 10.70 0.82
CA GLY A 23 -1.22 10.46 -0.19
C GLY A 23 -0.90 11.73 -1.00
N LEU A 24 -1.93 12.50 -1.37
CA LEU A 24 -1.77 13.82 -2.00
C LEU A 24 -1.07 14.80 -1.04
N PHE A 25 -1.58 14.95 0.18
CA PHE A 25 -1.06 15.88 1.17
C PHE A 25 0.41 15.62 1.50
N ALA A 26 0.75 14.41 1.92
CA ALA A 26 2.10 14.09 2.34
C ALA A 26 3.09 14.07 1.15
N GLY A 27 2.62 13.76 -0.06
CA GLY A 27 3.39 13.95 -1.29
C GLY A 27 3.70 15.41 -1.58
N ALA A 28 2.70 16.30 -1.47
CA ALA A 28 2.87 17.73 -1.68
C ALA A 28 3.80 18.38 -0.63
N ILE A 29 3.65 18.02 0.65
CA ILE A 29 4.56 18.48 1.71
C ILE A 29 5.99 18.01 1.44
N TRP A 30 6.19 16.78 0.96
CA TRP A 30 7.51 16.30 0.58
C TRP A 30 8.13 17.10 -0.57
N VAL A 31 7.35 17.48 -1.57
CA VAL A 31 7.81 18.37 -2.65
C VAL A 31 8.26 19.73 -2.10
N LEU A 32 7.54 20.30 -1.12
CA LEU A 32 7.95 21.55 -0.46
C LEU A 32 9.29 21.39 0.28
N PHE A 33 9.49 20.29 0.99
CA PHE A 33 10.78 19.98 1.62
C PHE A 33 11.92 19.92 0.60
N LEU A 34 11.70 19.22 -0.53
CA LEU A 34 12.69 19.14 -1.60
C LEU A 34 13.00 20.50 -2.24
N ALA A 35 12.00 21.39 -2.29
CA ALA A 35 12.16 22.76 -2.81
C ALA A 35 12.83 23.72 -1.82
N GLY A 36 13.01 23.32 -0.55
CA GLY A 36 13.57 24.16 0.51
C GLY A 36 12.54 24.97 1.31
N ASP A 37 11.24 24.84 0.99
CA ASP A 37 10.12 25.56 1.59
C ASP A 37 9.26 24.67 2.52
N GLY A 38 9.86 23.60 3.05
CA GLY A 38 9.17 22.66 3.92
C GLY A 38 8.83 23.24 5.29
N PRO A 39 7.72 22.81 5.92
CA PRO A 39 7.37 23.24 7.27
C PRO A 39 8.38 22.73 8.32
N ALA A 40 8.46 23.39 9.48
CA ALA A 40 9.25 22.87 10.60
C ALA A 40 8.60 21.59 11.17
N LEU A 41 9.41 20.54 11.34
CA LEU A 41 9.00 19.27 11.94
C LEU A 41 9.93 18.91 13.09
N ALA A 42 9.41 18.15 14.06
CA ALA A 42 10.22 17.62 15.15
C ALA A 42 11.15 16.49 14.70
N GLN A 43 10.71 15.70 13.71
CA GLN A 43 11.46 14.61 13.12
C GLN A 43 12.28 15.09 11.92
N VAL A 44 13.30 14.31 11.57
CA VAL A 44 14.01 14.50 10.30
C VAL A 44 13.00 14.40 9.14
N PRO A 45 12.95 15.37 8.20
CA PRO A 45 11.91 15.41 7.16
C PRO A 45 11.80 14.13 6.33
N SER A 46 12.92 13.46 6.03
CA SER A 46 12.93 12.19 5.30
C SER A 46 12.30 11.04 6.11
N GLN A 47 12.54 10.99 7.42
CA GLN A 47 11.91 10.01 8.30
C GLN A 47 10.41 10.28 8.44
N TRP A 48 10.00 11.55 8.61
CA TRP A 48 8.58 11.93 8.60
C TRP A 48 7.90 11.50 7.30
N HIS A 49 8.49 11.83 6.15
CA HIS A 49 7.94 11.47 4.86
C HIS A 49 7.76 9.95 4.73
N ALA A 50 8.82 9.18 5.03
CA ALA A 50 8.78 7.73 4.95
C ALA A 50 7.75 7.13 5.92
N HIS A 51 7.68 7.63 7.16
CA HIS A 51 6.70 7.23 8.16
C HIS A 51 5.27 7.47 7.66
N GLU A 52 4.98 8.67 7.14
CA GLU A 52 3.66 9.02 6.65
C GLU A 52 3.25 8.23 5.41
N MET A 53 4.19 7.83 4.56
CA MET A 53 3.92 6.93 3.43
C MET A 53 3.60 5.49 3.88
N VAL A 54 4.38 4.93 4.81
CA VAL A 54 4.30 3.53 5.22
C VAL A 54 3.20 3.30 6.27
N PHE A 55 3.12 4.16 7.28
CA PHE A 55 2.23 3.97 8.43
C PHE A 55 0.99 4.86 8.38
N GLY A 56 0.97 5.92 7.55
CA GLY A 56 -0.18 6.81 7.40
C GLY A 56 -1.03 6.48 6.19
N TYR A 57 -0.49 6.82 5.03
CA TYR A 57 -1.10 6.59 3.73
C TYR A 57 -1.47 5.12 3.53
N ALA A 58 -0.50 4.21 3.64
CA ALA A 58 -0.74 2.80 3.32
C ALA A 58 -1.66 2.11 4.34
N THR A 59 -1.63 2.49 5.63
CA THR A 59 -2.55 1.90 6.62
C THR A 59 -3.99 2.37 6.42
N ALA A 60 -4.22 3.59 5.93
CA ALA A 60 -5.55 4.01 5.49
C ALA A 60 -6.04 3.11 4.34
N ALA A 61 -5.21 2.87 3.33
CA ALA A 61 -5.56 1.95 2.24
C ALA A 61 -5.85 0.53 2.76
N LEU A 62 -5.06 0.01 3.71
CA LEU A 62 -5.32 -1.28 4.36
C LEU A 62 -6.65 -1.29 5.14
N GLY A 63 -6.98 -0.22 5.85
CA GLY A 63 -8.26 -0.07 6.55
C GLY A 63 -9.45 -0.20 5.61
N GLY A 64 -9.41 0.51 4.48
CA GLY A 64 -10.46 0.43 3.46
C GLY A 64 -10.54 -0.94 2.81
N PHE A 65 -9.39 -1.58 2.59
CA PHE A 65 -9.33 -2.93 2.03
C PHE A 65 -9.91 -3.96 3.00
N PHE A 66 -9.40 -4.08 4.22
CA PHE A 66 -9.79 -5.14 5.15
C PHE A 66 -11.23 -5.00 5.63
N LEU A 67 -11.69 -3.79 5.93
CA LEU A 67 -13.09 -3.57 6.33
C LEU A 67 -14.10 -3.86 5.22
N THR A 68 -13.64 -3.97 3.97
CA THR A 68 -14.45 -4.31 2.81
C THR A 68 -14.30 -5.79 2.43
N ALA A 69 -13.09 -6.34 2.47
CA ALA A 69 -12.78 -7.69 2.01
C ALA A 69 -13.13 -8.78 3.03
N VAL A 70 -12.86 -8.56 4.32
CA VAL A 70 -13.06 -9.58 5.37
C VAL A 70 -14.54 -10.00 5.52
N PRO A 71 -15.53 -9.09 5.48
CA PRO A 71 -16.94 -9.46 5.43
C PRO A 71 -17.24 -10.42 4.27
N ASN A 72 -16.71 -10.15 3.07
CA ASN A 72 -16.93 -11.00 1.89
C ASN A 72 -16.28 -12.38 2.03
N TRP A 73 -15.12 -12.49 2.66
CA TRP A 73 -14.45 -13.79 2.88
C TRP A 73 -15.16 -14.68 3.90
N THR A 74 -15.80 -14.06 4.89
CA THR A 74 -16.41 -14.75 6.04
C THR A 74 -17.92 -14.91 5.90
N GLY A 75 -18.57 -14.12 5.04
CA GLY A 75 -20.01 -13.97 4.99
C GLY A 75 -20.59 -13.22 6.20
N ALA A 76 -19.74 -12.59 7.01
CA ALA A 76 -20.17 -11.78 8.15
C ALA A 76 -20.74 -10.44 7.67
N PRO A 77 -21.65 -9.80 8.44
CA PRO A 77 -22.07 -8.44 8.14
C PRO A 77 -20.87 -7.47 8.20
N GLY A 78 -20.94 -6.42 7.37
CA GLY A 78 -19.99 -5.32 7.37
C GLY A 78 -19.86 -4.64 8.74
N ALA A 79 -18.76 -3.92 8.95
CA ALA A 79 -18.59 -3.15 10.19
C ALA A 79 -19.69 -2.08 10.32
N ARG A 80 -20.18 -1.87 11.53
CA ARG A 80 -21.17 -0.82 11.82
C ARG A 80 -20.55 0.56 11.64
N GLN A 81 -21.36 1.56 11.29
CA GLN A 81 -20.92 2.95 11.08
C GLN A 81 -20.11 3.50 12.25
N GLY A 82 -20.56 3.27 13.49
CA GLY A 82 -19.83 3.74 14.68
C GLY A 82 -18.42 3.16 14.82
N PHE A 83 -18.20 1.89 14.44
CA PHE A 83 -16.86 1.31 14.43
C PHE A 83 -15.98 1.95 13.34
N ILE A 84 -16.55 2.14 12.13
CA ILE A 84 -15.83 2.75 11.01
C ILE A 84 -15.41 4.19 11.37
N ALA A 85 -16.31 4.96 12.00
CA ALA A 85 -16.02 6.31 12.48
C ALA A 85 -14.94 6.34 13.57
N LEU A 86 -15.01 5.44 14.56
CA LEU A 86 -13.96 5.29 15.58
C LEU A 86 -12.61 4.99 14.95
N ALA A 87 -12.54 3.98 14.07
CA ALA A 87 -11.29 3.58 13.44
C ALA A 87 -10.70 4.71 12.57
N ALA A 88 -11.53 5.42 11.82
CA ALA A 88 -11.10 6.57 11.03
C ALA A 88 -10.61 7.74 11.92
N GLY A 89 -11.30 7.98 13.04
CA GLY A 89 -10.90 8.98 14.04
C GLY A 89 -9.55 8.66 14.68
N LEU A 90 -9.31 7.39 15.05
CA LEU A 90 -8.02 6.94 15.58
C LEU A 90 -6.90 7.11 14.56
N TRP A 91 -7.14 6.72 13.30
CA TRP A 91 -6.16 6.94 12.23
C TRP A 91 -5.82 8.42 12.06
N LEU A 92 -6.84 9.29 12.02
CA LEU A 92 -6.64 10.74 11.89
C LEU A 92 -5.91 11.32 13.11
N ALA A 93 -6.26 10.88 14.31
CA ALA A 93 -5.59 11.30 15.54
C ALA A 93 -4.10 10.98 15.53
N GLY A 94 -3.71 9.79 15.03
CA GLY A 94 -2.30 9.44 14.82
C GLY A 94 -1.58 10.40 13.87
N ARG A 95 -2.19 10.70 12.71
CA ARG A 95 -1.62 11.63 11.73
C ARG A 95 -1.41 13.03 12.31
N LEU A 96 -2.41 13.53 13.04
CA LEU A 96 -2.31 14.82 13.71
C LEU A 96 -1.24 14.79 14.81
N ALA A 97 -1.14 13.70 15.57
CA ALA A 97 -0.13 13.58 16.61
C ALA A 97 1.30 13.60 16.04
N VAL A 98 1.56 12.91 14.93
CA VAL A 98 2.87 12.95 14.27
C VAL A 98 3.17 14.33 13.71
N TRP A 99 2.18 14.99 13.09
CA TRP A 99 2.33 16.37 12.60
C TRP A 99 2.67 17.37 13.71
N TYR A 100 2.04 17.22 14.88
CA TYR A 100 2.26 18.06 16.06
C TYR A 100 3.26 17.48 17.05
N ALA A 101 4.15 16.58 16.62
CA ALA A 101 5.08 15.91 17.53
C ALA A 101 6.04 16.87 18.25
N GLY A 102 6.29 18.06 17.72
CA GLY A 102 7.08 19.11 18.40
C GLY A 102 6.35 19.78 19.56
N ALA A 103 5.02 19.64 19.63
CA ALA A 103 4.16 20.24 20.65
C ALA A 103 3.56 19.20 21.62
N LEU A 104 3.77 17.90 21.37
CA LEU A 104 3.21 16.81 22.15
C LEU A 104 4.33 15.96 22.75
N PRO A 105 4.16 15.38 23.95
CA PRO A 105 5.14 14.44 24.47
C PRO A 105 5.28 13.22 23.55
N PRO A 106 6.50 12.72 23.25
CA PRO A 106 6.73 11.65 22.28
C PRO A 106 5.93 10.37 22.55
N VAL A 107 5.71 10.02 23.82
CA VAL A 107 4.92 8.84 24.21
C VAL A 107 3.46 8.99 23.76
N TRP A 108 2.86 10.17 23.85
CA TRP A 108 1.49 10.41 23.37
C TRP A 108 1.40 10.34 21.86
N VAL A 109 2.42 10.83 21.15
CA VAL A 109 2.52 10.70 19.70
C VAL A 109 2.51 9.22 19.32
N ALA A 110 3.37 8.41 19.92
CA ALA A 110 3.45 6.98 19.67
C ALA A 110 2.13 6.25 19.99
N LEU A 111 1.51 6.52 21.15
CA LEU A 111 0.25 5.86 21.53
C LEU A 111 -0.88 6.13 20.55
N LEU A 112 -1.04 7.39 20.11
CA LEU A 112 -2.08 7.77 19.16
C LEU A 112 -1.81 7.19 17.77
N ASP A 113 -0.55 7.22 17.33
CA ASP A 113 -0.14 6.71 16.03
C ASP A 113 -0.28 5.18 15.91
N LEU A 114 0.06 4.47 16.98
CA LEU A 114 0.00 3.01 17.04
C LEU A 114 -1.41 2.44 17.24
N ALA A 115 -2.37 3.24 17.69
CA ALA A 115 -3.69 2.76 18.13
C ALA A 115 -4.57 2.18 17.01
N PHE A 116 -4.43 2.69 15.78
CA PHE A 116 -5.31 2.31 14.67
C PHE A 116 -5.19 0.83 14.29
N LEU A 117 -3.97 0.31 14.14
CA LEU A 117 -3.74 -1.06 13.65
C LEU A 117 -4.26 -2.14 14.60
N PRO A 118 -4.05 -2.08 15.93
CA PRO A 118 -4.64 -3.04 16.87
C PRO A 118 -6.17 -3.03 16.82
N VAL A 119 -6.81 -1.85 16.79
CA VAL A 119 -8.28 -1.75 16.71
C VAL A 119 -8.81 -2.36 15.41
N LEU A 120 -8.15 -2.11 14.29
CA LEU A 120 -8.46 -2.75 13.02
C LEU A 120 -8.28 -4.28 13.10
N ALA A 121 -7.16 -4.76 13.64
CA ALA A 121 -6.85 -6.18 13.78
C ALA A 121 -7.87 -6.90 14.70
N LEU A 122 -8.26 -6.29 15.81
CA LEU A 122 -9.31 -6.75 16.71
C LEU A 122 -10.64 -6.94 15.96
N LYS A 123 -11.01 -6.00 15.09
CA LYS A 123 -12.21 -6.15 14.27
C LYS A 123 -12.08 -7.32 13.30
N ILE A 124 -10.95 -7.45 12.63
CA ILE A 124 -10.70 -8.52 11.65
C ILE A 124 -10.76 -9.89 12.33
N VAL A 125 -10.07 -10.07 13.46
CA VAL A 125 -10.03 -11.37 14.16
C VAL A 125 -11.41 -11.81 14.61
N THR A 126 -12.27 -10.91 15.11
CA THR A 126 -13.65 -11.26 15.51
C THR A 126 -14.50 -11.79 14.34
N GLN A 127 -14.19 -11.41 13.09
CA GLN A 127 -14.86 -11.93 11.91
C GLN A 127 -14.21 -13.22 11.41
N LEU A 128 -12.87 -13.30 11.40
CA LEU A 128 -12.14 -14.47 10.92
C LEU A 128 -12.33 -15.69 11.82
N LEU A 129 -12.42 -15.51 13.15
CA LEU A 129 -12.61 -16.63 14.09
C LEU A 129 -13.97 -17.32 13.92
N LYS A 130 -14.97 -16.67 13.32
CA LYS A 130 -16.25 -17.33 13.00
C LYS A 130 -16.11 -18.41 11.93
N ARG A 131 -15.16 -18.25 11.00
CA ARG A 131 -14.87 -19.18 9.90
C ARG A 131 -13.36 -19.17 9.62
N PRO A 132 -12.55 -19.80 10.50
CA PRO A 132 -11.10 -19.68 10.43
C PRO A 132 -10.57 -20.34 9.17
N LYS A 133 -9.82 -19.57 8.38
CA LYS A 133 -9.03 -20.06 7.25
C LYS A 133 -7.58 -19.60 7.46
N PRO A 134 -6.59 -20.51 7.54
CA PRO A 134 -5.19 -20.12 7.73
C PRO A 134 -4.72 -19.07 6.72
N GLN A 135 -5.21 -19.17 5.48
CA GLN A 135 -4.92 -18.23 4.39
C GLN A 135 -5.37 -16.78 4.67
N ASN A 136 -6.32 -16.58 5.58
CA ASN A 136 -6.83 -15.28 5.97
C ASN A 136 -6.30 -14.85 7.34
N LEU A 137 -6.07 -15.80 8.26
CA LEU A 137 -5.49 -15.51 9.57
C LEU A 137 -4.05 -14.97 9.47
N MET A 138 -3.28 -15.37 8.45
CA MET A 138 -1.94 -14.82 8.20
C MET A 138 -1.91 -13.29 8.07
N PHE A 139 -3.02 -12.65 7.67
CA PHE A 139 -3.07 -11.19 7.58
C PHE A 139 -2.96 -10.51 8.95
N LEU A 140 -3.38 -11.18 10.03
CA LEU A 140 -3.16 -10.67 11.39
C LEU A 140 -1.67 -10.66 11.75
N LEU A 141 -0.90 -11.63 11.26
CA LEU A 141 0.56 -11.65 11.45
C LEU A 141 1.23 -10.50 10.71
N PHE A 142 0.82 -10.20 9.47
CA PHE A 142 1.31 -9.01 8.76
C PHE A 142 0.93 -7.71 9.46
N LEU A 143 -0.29 -7.58 9.98
CA LEU A 143 -0.67 -6.40 10.77
C LEU A 143 0.15 -6.27 12.07
N ALA A 144 0.48 -7.38 12.71
CA ALA A 144 1.36 -7.40 13.87
C ALA A 144 2.80 -6.97 13.51
N TYR A 145 3.35 -7.46 12.40
CA TYR A 145 4.66 -6.98 11.93
C TYR A 145 4.65 -5.50 11.58
N LEU A 146 3.60 -5.00 10.91
CA LEU A 146 3.49 -3.59 10.57
C LEU A 146 3.42 -2.72 11.83
N TRP A 147 2.66 -3.15 12.84
CA TRP A 147 2.58 -2.47 14.12
C TRP A 147 3.92 -2.49 14.87
N ALA A 148 4.60 -3.66 14.90
CA ALA A 148 5.90 -3.80 15.56
C ALA A 148 6.97 -2.94 14.88
N ALA A 149 6.96 -2.87 13.54
CA ALA A 149 7.85 -2.00 12.78
C ALA A 149 7.61 -0.52 13.07
N ASN A 150 6.35 -0.10 13.21
CA ASN A 150 6.02 1.27 13.62
C ASN A 150 6.48 1.56 15.05
N LEU A 151 6.22 0.63 15.98
CA LEU A 151 6.68 0.75 17.36
C LEU A 151 8.20 0.87 17.43
N TRP A 152 8.93 0.07 16.64
CA TRP A 152 10.39 0.08 16.61
C TRP A 152 10.96 1.45 16.22
N LEU A 153 10.31 2.14 15.28
CA LEU A 153 10.64 3.53 14.94
C LEU A 153 10.29 4.50 16.07
N HIS A 154 9.11 4.38 16.68
CA HIS A 154 8.70 5.25 17.78
C HIS A 154 9.60 5.11 19.02
N LEU A 155 10.18 3.93 19.26
CA LEU A 155 11.14 3.73 20.35
C LEU A 155 12.40 4.58 20.20
N GLU A 156 12.86 4.81 18.96
CA GLU A 156 13.94 5.77 18.66
C GLU A 156 13.45 7.19 18.88
N TRP A 157 12.29 7.57 18.31
CA TRP A 157 11.76 8.94 18.43
C TRP A 157 11.42 9.35 19.87
N ILE A 158 11.11 8.40 20.75
CA ILE A 158 10.92 8.62 22.19
C ILE A 158 12.27 8.82 22.92
N GLY A 159 13.38 8.36 22.34
CA GLY A 159 14.71 8.43 22.95
C GLY A 159 14.97 7.34 23.98
N THR A 160 14.36 6.16 23.83
CA THR A 160 14.50 5.06 24.81
C THR A 160 15.87 4.39 24.80
N GLY A 161 16.69 4.64 23.78
CA GLY A 161 17.94 3.90 23.52
C GLY A 161 17.72 2.53 22.87
N TYR A 162 16.47 2.14 22.65
CA TYR A 162 16.05 0.99 21.85
C TYR A 162 15.35 1.48 20.59
N GLY A 163 15.26 0.61 19.57
CA GLY A 163 14.65 0.98 18.30
C GLY A 163 15.63 1.56 17.30
N ASP A 164 15.22 1.53 16.04
CA ASP A 164 15.91 2.12 14.90
C ASP A 164 14.87 2.46 13.82
N ALA A 165 14.72 3.74 13.51
CA ALA A 165 13.74 4.29 12.60
C ALA A 165 13.97 3.76 11.19
N GLU A 166 15.22 3.60 10.76
CA GLU A 166 15.55 3.04 9.46
C GLU A 166 15.07 1.58 9.33
N THR A 167 15.40 0.73 10.31
CA THR A 167 14.91 -0.65 10.39
C THR A 167 13.39 -0.72 10.45
N GLY A 168 12.75 0.14 11.25
CA GLY A 168 11.30 0.22 11.35
C GLY A 168 10.63 0.58 10.00
N LEU A 169 11.18 1.55 9.27
CA LEU A 169 10.69 1.95 7.95
C LEU A 169 10.91 0.85 6.90
N ARG A 170 12.10 0.24 6.86
CA ARG A 170 12.44 -0.87 5.95
C ARG A 170 11.54 -2.07 6.21
N ALA A 171 11.37 -2.47 7.47
CA ALA A 171 10.49 -3.57 7.86
C ALA A 171 9.02 -3.27 7.51
N GLY A 172 8.54 -2.06 7.82
CA GLY A 172 7.18 -1.64 7.50
C GLY A 172 6.90 -1.71 5.99
N LEU A 173 7.80 -1.17 5.16
CA LEU A 173 7.69 -1.27 3.71
C LEU A 173 7.75 -2.72 3.21
N ALA A 174 8.62 -3.56 3.78
CA ALA A 174 8.69 -4.98 3.47
C ALA A 174 7.36 -5.70 3.78
N VAL A 175 6.70 -5.38 4.90
CA VAL A 175 5.38 -5.91 5.24
C VAL A 175 4.33 -5.49 4.22
N LEU A 176 4.30 -4.24 3.79
CA LEU A 176 3.37 -3.77 2.76
C LEU A 176 3.59 -4.52 1.44
N CYS A 177 4.84 -4.71 1.04
CA CYS A 177 5.20 -5.50 -0.14
C CYS A 177 4.80 -6.97 -0.01
N ALA A 178 4.97 -7.56 1.18
CA ALA A 178 4.54 -8.91 1.50
C ALA A 178 3.02 -9.07 1.40
N LEU A 179 2.26 -8.12 1.97
CA LEU A 179 0.82 -8.04 1.84
C LEU A 179 0.39 -7.96 0.37
N ILE A 180 1.04 -7.11 -0.42
CA ILE A 180 0.76 -6.96 -1.86
C ILE A 180 1.10 -8.24 -2.63
N SER A 181 2.20 -8.92 -2.31
CA SER A 181 2.57 -10.19 -2.95
C SER A 181 1.53 -11.29 -2.71
N VAL A 182 1.05 -11.40 -1.46
CA VAL A 182 0.09 -12.44 -1.05
C VAL A 182 -1.31 -12.10 -1.54
N LEU A 183 -1.78 -10.88 -1.29
CA LEU A 183 -3.13 -10.45 -1.65
C LEU A 183 -3.25 -10.15 -3.14
N GLY A 184 -2.35 -9.32 -3.68
CA GLY A 184 -2.22 -9.02 -5.10
C GLY A 184 -2.07 -10.29 -5.93
N GLY A 185 -1.25 -11.23 -5.46
CA GLY A 185 -1.08 -12.52 -6.12
C GLY A 185 -2.28 -13.46 -6.08
N ARG A 186 -3.30 -13.19 -5.23
CA ARG A 186 -4.61 -13.87 -5.31
C ARG A 186 -5.56 -13.16 -6.25
N ILE A 187 -5.66 -11.83 -6.11
CA ILE A 187 -6.68 -11.04 -6.82
C ILE A 187 -6.33 -10.80 -8.28
N THR A 188 -5.06 -10.56 -8.61
CA THR A 188 -4.62 -10.25 -9.98
C THR A 188 -4.88 -11.41 -10.94
N PRO A 189 -4.38 -12.65 -10.70
CA PRO A 189 -4.71 -13.77 -11.59
C PRO A 189 -6.19 -14.11 -11.59
N ALA A 190 -6.91 -13.98 -10.47
CA ALA A 190 -8.35 -14.24 -10.43
C ALA A 190 -9.14 -13.22 -11.27
N PHE A 191 -8.80 -11.94 -11.18
CA PHE A 191 -9.46 -10.88 -11.96
C PHE A 191 -9.13 -11.00 -13.44
N THR A 192 -7.88 -11.28 -13.80
CA THR A 192 -7.50 -11.55 -15.19
C THR A 192 -8.23 -12.78 -15.74
N ARG A 193 -8.26 -13.90 -15.01
CA ARG A 193 -9.01 -15.10 -15.41
C ARG A 193 -10.49 -14.79 -15.64
N ASN A 194 -11.13 -14.07 -14.72
CA ASN A 194 -12.54 -13.72 -14.84
C ASN A 194 -12.80 -12.81 -16.06
N ALA A 195 -11.88 -11.91 -16.39
CA ALA A 195 -11.98 -11.06 -17.57
C ALA A 195 -11.77 -11.87 -18.86
N MET A 196 -10.75 -12.72 -18.93
CA MET A 196 -10.48 -13.60 -20.07
C MET A 196 -11.65 -14.55 -20.34
N LYS A 197 -12.26 -15.11 -19.29
CA LYS A 197 -13.47 -15.93 -19.40
C LYS A 197 -14.65 -15.16 -20.00
N ARG A 198 -14.90 -13.93 -19.55
CA ARG A 198 -15.98 -13.08 -20.11
C ARG A 198 -15.72 -12.70 -21.57
N ALA A 199 -14.46 -12.56 -21.96
CA ALA A 199 -14.03 -12.27 -23.33
C ALA A 199 -13.97 -13.51 -24.23
N GLY A 200 -14.37 -14.70 -23.75
CA GLY A 200 -14.37 -15.94 -24.54
C GLY A 200 -12.97 -16.47 -24.88
N VAL A 201 -11.92 -16.04 -24.15
CA VAL A 201 -10.56 -16.52 -24.40
C VAL A 201 -10.43 -17.98 -23.93
N ALA A 202 -9.77 -18.81 -24.74
CA ALA A 202 -9.55 -20.23 -24.44
C ALA A 202 -8.89 -20.44 -23.07
N GLU A 203 -9.35 -21.48 -22.33
CA GLU A 203 -8.89 -21.76 -20.97
C GLU A 203 -7.39 -22.09 -20.87
N THR A 204 -6.79 -22.61 -21.93
CA THR A 204 -5.35 -22.88 -22.02
C THR A 204 -4.48 -21.64 -21.88
N LEU A 205 -5.04 -20.44 -22.15
CA LEU A 205 -4.36 -19.15 -22.05
C LEU A 205 -4.61 -18.45 -20.70
N TRP A 206 -5.45 -19.01 -19.83
CA TRP A 206 -5.80 -18.36 -18.57
C TRP A 206 -4.60 -18.30 -17.60
N PRO A 207 -4.63 -17.35 -16.64
CA PRO A 207 -3.62 -17.25 -15.59
C PRO A 207 -3.42 -18.57 -14.83
N VAL A 208 -2.17 -18.97 -14.64
CA VAL A 208 -1.81 -20.20 -13.92
C VAL A 208 -1.03 -19.85 -12.66
N SER A 209 -1.52 -20.30 -11.50
CA SER A 209 -0.81 -20.24 -10.22
C SER A 209 -0.48 -21.65 -9.75
N ARG A 210 0.79 -21.91 -9.39
CA ARG A 210 1.26 -23.24 -8.96
C ARG A 210 1.50 -23.26 -7.47
N ALA A 211 0.86 -24.19 -6.76
CA ALA A 211 0.90 -24.25 -5.30
C ALA A 211 2.31 -24.21 -4.67
N PRO A 212 3.35 -24.89 -5.20
CA PRO A 212 4.70 -24.80 -4.64
C PRO A 212 5.28 -23.38 -4.71
N VAL A 213 5.05 -22.68 -5.81
CA VAL A 213 5.53 -21.30 -6.02
C VAL A 213 4.78 -20.32 -5.12
N GLU A 214 3.47 -20.51 -4.96
CA GLU A 214 2.65 -19.72 -4.05
C GLU A 214 3.09 -19.87 -2.58
N ARG A 215 3.45 -21.10 -2.17
CA ARG A 215 3.97 -21.37 -0.82
C ARG A 215 5.35 -20.75 -0.61
N LEU A 216 6.24 -20.85 -1.61
CA LEU A 216 7.55 -20.21 -1.55
C LEU A 216 7.44 -18.68 -1.46
N ALA A 217 6.58 -18.07 -2.29
CA ALA A 217 6.31 -16.63 -2.24
C ALA A 217 5.78 -16.20 -0.88
N LEU A 218 4.85 -16.96 -0.29
CA LEU A 218 4.34 -16.69 1.07
C LEU A 218 5.44 -16.83 2.13
N GLY A 219 6.28 -17.86 2.04
CA GLY A 219 7.39 -18.07 2.97
C GLY A 219 8.36 -16.88 2.95
N LEU A 220 8.78 -16.44 1.76
CA LEU A 220 9.66 -15.28 1.59
C LEU A 220 9.00 -13.98 2.06
N ALA A 221 7.71 -13.80 1.77
CA ALA A 221 6.92 -12.65 2.22
C ALA A 221 6.81 -12.55 3.76
N LEU A 222 6.80 -13.69 4.47
CA LEU A 222 6.79 -13.74 5.93
C LEU A 222 8.20 -13.60 6.53
N LEU A 223 9.21 -14.15 5.85
CA LEU A 223 10.58 -14.18 6.33
C LEU A 223 11.24 -12.79 6.27
N LEU A 224 11.13 -12.10 5.13
CA LEU A 224 11.89 -10.86 4.90
C LEU A 224 11.62 -9.77 5.95
N PRO A 225 10.37 -9.42 6.30
CA PRO A 225 10.13 -8.40 7.32
C PRO A 225 10.64 -8.81 8.70
N GLY A 226 10.57 -10.11 9.03
CA GLY A 226 11.09 -10.65 10.29
C GLY A 226 12.62 -10.57 10.38
N LEU A 227 13.33 -10.83 9.27
CA LEU A 227 14.78 -10.67 9.20
C LEU A 227 15.19 -9.20 9.37
N VAL A 228 14.53 -8.30 8.66
CA VAL A 228 14.82 -6.85 8.76
C VAL A 228 14.57 -6.36 10.19
N LEU A 229 13.39 -6.64 10.75
CA LEU A 229 13.05 -6.21 12.11
C LEU A 229 13.95 -6.87 13.19
N GLY A 230 14.43 -8.08 12.94
CA GLY A 230 15.36 -8.80 13.81
C GLY A 230 16.82 -8.33 13.70
N GLY A 231 17.13 -7.32 12.87
CA GLY A 231 18.48 -6.81 12.69
C GLY A 231 19.41 -7.79 11.95
N ALA A 232 18.88 -8.62 11.06
CA ALA A 232 19.69 -9.52 10.25
C ALA A 232 20.65 -8.72 9.34
N PRO A 233 21.87 -9.24 9.05
CA PRO A 233 22.81 -8.57 8.17
C PRO A 233 22.21 -8.26 6.79
N ASP A 234 22.58 -7.10 6.22
CA ASP A 234 22.04 -6.61 4.95
C ASP A 234 22.20 -7.61 3.80
N GLY A 235 23.31 -8.35 3.75
CA GLY A 235 23.53 -9.38 2.73
C GLY A 235 22.52 -10.55 2.81
N LEU A 236 22.10 -10.94 4.02
CA LEU A 236 21.09 -11.99 4.20
C LEU A 236 19.69 -11.49 3.82
N SER A 237 19.31 -10.31 4.32
CA SER A 237 18.06 -9.65 3.96
C SER A 237 17.99 -9.41 2.44
N GLY A 238 19.09 -8.99 1.84
CA GLY A 238 19.25 -8.78 0.41
C GLY A 238 19.10 -10.06 -0.41
N ALA A 239 19.74 -11.15 0.00
CA ALA A 239 19.58 -12.45 -0.66
C ALA A 239 18.11 -12.95 -0.65
N VAL A 240 17.42 -12.77 0.48
CA VAL A 240 15.99 -13.12 0.60
C VAL A 240 15.12 -12.21 -0.26
N ALA A 241 15.38 -10.90 -0.29
CA ALA A 241 14.68 -9.96 -1.15
C ALA A 241 14.89 -10.29 -2.64
N LEU A 242 16.10 -10.64 -3.06
CA LEU A 242 16.42 -11.06 -4.42
C LEU A 242 15.63 -12.31 -4.82
N ALA A 243 15.64 -13.35 -3.97
CA ALA A 243 14.86 -14.56 -4.19
C ALA A 243 13.36 -14.25 -4.26
N PHE A 244 12.87 -13.36 -3.39
CA PHE A 244 11.47 -12.94 -3.37
C PHE A 244 11.06 -12.25 -4.67
N GLY A 245 11.88 -11.31 -5.16
CA GLY A 245 11.64 -10.62 -6.43
C GLY A 245 11.67 -11.57 -7.62
N ALA A 246 12.60 -12.53 -7.67
CA ALA A 246 12.69 -13.54 -8.72
C ALA A 246 11.45 -14.46 -8.76
N VAL A 247 11.01 -14.96 -7.60
CA VAL A 247 9.77 -15.74 -7.48
C VAL A 247 8.57 -14.92 -7.92
N GLN A 248 8.57 -13.63 -7.61
CA GLN A 248 7.46 -12.74 -7.95
C GLN A 248 7.40 -12.42 -9.45
N ALA A 249 8.54 -12.23 -10.10
CA ALA A 249 8.62 -12.14 -11.56
C ALA A 249 8.12 -13.44 -12.23
N PHE A 250 8.53 -14.60 -11.70
CA PHE A 250 8.08 -15.89 -12.22
C PHE A 250 6.56 -16.08 -12.13
N ARG A 251 5.94 -15.72 -11.00
CA ARG A 251 4.48 -15.75 -10.84
C ARG A 251 3.80 -14.84 -11.87
N LEU A 252 4.29 -13.62 -12.02
CA LEU A 252 3.68 -12.62 -12.91
C LEU A 252 3.69 -13.04 -14.38
N MET A 253 4.78 -13.66 -14.87
CA MET A 253 4.87 -14.19 -16.24
C MET A 253 3.78 -15.20 -16.58
N ARG A 254 3.19 -15.84 -15.56
CA ARG A 254 2.15 -16.87 -15.71
C ARG A 254 0.73 -16.32 -15.62
N TRP A 255 0.55 -15.01 -15.45
CA TRP A 255 -0.75 -14.40 -15.17
C TRP A 255 -1.37 -13.62 -16.32
N GLY A 256 -0.83 -13.73 -17.54
CA GLY A 256 -1.45 -13.15 -18.74
C GLY A 256 -1.43 -11.62 -18.77
N GLY A 257 -0.39 -10.99 -18.21
CA GLY A 257 -0.27 -9.53 -18.13
C GLY A 257 -0.32 -8.83 -19.50
N LEU A 258 0.25 -9.44 -20.55
CA LEU A 258 0.22 -8.88 -21.91
C LEU A 258 -1.19 -8.75 -22.48
N TRP A 259 -2.07 -9.73 -22.21
CA TRP A 259 -3.48 -9.66 -22.61
C TRP A 259 -4.22 -8.51 -21.91
N CYS A 260 -3.76 -8.11 -20.72
CA CYS A 260 -4.37 -7.05 -19.94
C CYS A 260 -4.03 -5.64 -20.43
N LEU A 261 -3.11 -5.45 -21.40
CA LEU A 261 -2.67 -4.13 -21.85
C LEU A 261 -3.82 -3.25 -22.40
N SER A 262 -4.84 -3.87 -22.99
CA SER A 262 -6.07 -3.19 -23.44
C SER A 262 -7.07 -2.88 -22.31
N GLN A 263 -6.76 -3.28 -21.07
CA GLN A 263 -7.65 -3.18 -19.91
C GLN A 263 -6.95 -2.46 -18.76
N PRO A 264 -7.04 -1.12 -18.68
CA PRO A 264 -6.36 -0.31 -17.67
C PRO A 264 -6.53 -0.74 -16.23
N ILE A 265 -7.75 -1.12 -15.86
CA ILE A 265 -8.06 -1.58 -14.50
C ILE A 265 -7.37 -2.90 -14.14
N LEU A 266 -6.89 -3.67 -15.13
CA LEU A 266 -6.15 -4.91 -14.94
C LEU A 266 -4.65 -4.69 -15.08
N TRP A 267 -4.16 -4.02 -16.13
CA TRP A 267 -2.72 -3.85 -16.29
C TRP A 267 -2.11 -3.07 -15.13
N ALA A 268 -2.85 -2.16 -14.48
CA ALA A 268 -2.36 -1.45 -13.30
C ALA A 268 -1.96 -2.41 -12.15
N LEU A 269 -2.72 -3.50 -11.96
CA LEU A 269 -2.40 -4.54 -10.97
C LEU A 269 -1.13 -5.31 -11.36
N HIS A 270 -1.00 -5.66 -12.65
CA HIS A 270 0.18 -6.36 -13.18
C HIS A 270 1.43 -5.48 -13.09
N LEU A 271 1.32 -4.20 -13.43
CA LEU A 271 2.42 -3.24 -13.37
C LEU A 271 2.90 -3.04 -11.94
N ALA A 272 2.00 -2.89 -10.97
CA ALA A 272 2.39 -2.78 -9.56
C ALA A 272 3.12 -4.04 -9.06
N LEU A 273 2.70 -5.23 -9.49
CA LEU A 273 3.40 -6.48 -9.17
C LEU A 273 4.73 -6.64 -9.93
N ALA A 274 4.86 -6.05 -11.12
CA ALA A 274 6.14 -5.96 -11.83
C ALA A 274 7.11 -5.04 -11.07
N MET A 275 6.64 -3.90 -10.59
CA MET A 275 7.42 -2.98 -9.74
C MET A 275 7.80 -3.62 -8.40
N LEU A 276 6.95 -4.48 -7.83
CA LEU A 276 7.30 -5.30 -6.67
C LEU A 276 8.48 -6.23 -6.99
N ALA A 277 8.38 -6.98 -8.08
CA ALA A 277 9.43 -7.91 -8.48
C ALA A 277 10.76 -7.18 -8.75
N ALA A 278 10.71 -6.09 -9.53
CA ALA A 278 11.88 -5.27 -9.84
C ALA A 278 12.47 -4.60 -8.59
N GLY A 279 11.64 -4.01 -7.74
CA GLY A 279 12.09 -3.35 -6.52
C GLY A 279 12.72 -4.31 -5.51
N MET A 280 12.18 -5.53 -5.39
CA MET A 280 12.77 -6.57 -4.53
C MET A 280 14.10 -7.09 -5.07
N ILE A 281 14.23 -7.24 -6.39
CA ILE A 281 15.51 -7.57 -7.03
C ILE A 281 16.54 -6.46 -6.78
N LEU A 282 16.16 -5.19 -7.00
CA LEU A 282 17.06 -4.06 -6.80
C LEU A 282 17.46 -3.88 -5.33
N TRP A 283 16.53 -4.07 -4.40
CA TRP A 283 16.84 -4.04 -2.96
C TRP A 283 17.76 -5.20 -2.59
N GLY A 284 17.50 -6.38 -3.14
CA GLY A 284 18.35 -7.55 -2.96
C GLY A 284 19.78 -7.34 -3.46
N LEU A 285 19.95 -6.75 -4.65
CA LEU A 285 21.25 -6.38 -5.20
C LEU A 285 21.95 -5.32 -4.33
N ALA A 286 21.22 -4.32 -3.84
CA ALA A 286 21.78 -3.30 -2.96
C ALA A 286 22.30 -3.88 -1.64
N GLY A 287 21.59 -4.84 -1.04
CA GLY A 287 22.07 -5.58 0.14
C GLY A 287 23.32 -6.43 -0.12
N LEU A 288 23.63 -6.72 -1.40
CA LEU A 288 24.87 -7.37 -1.84
C LEU A 288 25.94 -6.35 -2.31
N GLY A 289 25.73 -5.06 -2.07
CA GLY A 289 26.66 -3.99 -2.42
C GLY A 289 26.53 -3.46 -3.86
N LEU A 290 25.45 -3.78 -4.57
CA LEU A 290 25.24 -3.38 -5.96
C LEU A 290 24.06 -2.41 -6.11
N GLY A 291 24.34 -1.16 -6.50
CA GLY A 291 23.33 -0.14 -6.76
C GLY A 291 22.89 0.62 -5.50
N SER A 292 21.74 1.30 -5.59
CA SER A 292 21.22 2.16 -4.51
C SER A 292 20.01 1.52 -3.83
N GLU A 293 20.15 1.24 -2.54
CA GLU A 293 19.04 0.76 -1.71
C GLU A 293 17.90 1.78 -1.66
N LEU A 294 18.23 3.06 -1.42
CA LEU A 294 17.22 4.12 -1.36
C LEU A 294 16.37 4.21 -2.64
N ALA A 295 17.01 4.05 -3.81
CA ALA A 295 16.31 4.01 -5.09
C ALA A 295 15.38 2.79 -5.21
N ALA A 296 15.83 1.62 -4.76
CA ALA A 296 15.03 0.39 -4.74
C ALA A 296 13.82 0.50 -3.80
N LEU A 297 14.02 1.03 -2.60
CA LEU A 297 12.95 1.28 -1.62
C LEU A 297 11.89 2.23 -2.18
N HIS A 298 12.28 3.25 -2.96
CA HIS A 298 11.32 4.13 -3.62
C HIS A 298 10.58 3.44 -4.79
N LEU A 299 11.24 2.56 -5.55
CA LEU A 299 10.53 1.76 -6.56
C LEU A 299 9.46 0.87 -5.90
N LEU A 300 9.75 0.32 -4.72
CA LEU A 300 8.79 -0.43 -3.90
C LEU A 300 7.68 0.46 -3.33
N GLY A 301 8.02 1.57 -2.67
CA GLY A 301 7.03 2.47 -2.06
C GLY A 301 6.12 3.14 -3.09
N ILE A 302 6.69 3.60 -4.19
CA ILE A 302 5.94 4.31 -5.23
C ILE A 302 5.26 3.33 -6.18
N GLY A 303 6.06 2.53 -6.89
CA GLY A 303 5.58 1.68 -7.98
C GLY A 303 4.76 0.48 -7.49
N CYS A 304 5.24 -0.21 -6.46
CA CYS A 304 4.52 -1.36 -5.88
C CYS A 304 3.39 -0.91 -4.95
N VAL A 305 3.70 -0.20 -3.85
CA VAL A 305 2.67 0.17 -2.85
C VAL A 305 1.71 1.19 -3.44
N GLY A 306 2.18 2.34 -3.91
CA GLY A 306 1.34 3.37 -4.54
C GLY A 306 0.55 2.85 -5.76
N GLY A 307 1.22 2.11 -6.65
CA GLY A 307 0.57 1.51 -7.83
C GLY A 307 -0.52 0.49 -7.47
N MET A 308 -0.23 -0.46 -6.57
CA MET A 308 -1.20 -1.50 -6.18
C MET A 308 -2.39 -0.91 -5.43
N THR A 309 -2.14 0.02 -4.51
CA THR A 309 -3.19 0.68 -3.74
C THR A 309 -4.11 1.48 -4.66
N LEU A 310 -3.59 2.28 -5.60
CA LEU A 310 -4.42 2.96 -6.61
C LEU A 310 -5.28 1.98 -7.42
N ALA A 311 -4.69 0.90 -7.90
CA ALA A 311 -5.39 -0.12 -8.71
C ALA A 311 -6.51 -0.84 -7.92
N VAL A 312 -6.24 -1.20 -6.66
CA VAL A 312 -7.23 -1.87 -5.79
C VAL A 312 -8.31 -0.90 -5.33
N MET A 313 -7.92 0.31 -4.88
CA MET A 313 -8.84 1.32 -4.37
C MET A 313 -9.87 1.73 -5.42
N SER A 314 -9.42 2.03 -6.64
CA SER A 314 -10.31 2.42 -7.74
C SER A 314 -11.27 1.28 -8.12
N ARG A 315 -10.76 0.05 -8.28
CA ARG A 315 -11.55 -1.11 -8.67
C ARG A 315 -12.58 -1.48 -7.59
N ALA A 316 -12.18 -1.46 -6.33
CA ALA A 316 -13.06 -1.74 -5.21
C ALA A 316 -14.11 -0.64 -5.04
N ALA A 317 -13.74 0.64 -5.17
CA ALA A 317 -14.68 1.74 -5.13
C ALA A 317 -15.73 1.63 -6.24
N LEU A 318 -15.34 1.30 -7.48
CA LEU A 318 -16.29 1.07 -8.57
C LEU A 318 -17.22 -0.12 -8.28
N GLY A 319 -16.66 -1.29 -7.96
CA GLY A 319 -17.45 -2.51 -7.74
C GLY A 319 -18.40 -2.43 -6.54
N HIS A 320 -17.93 -1.92 -5.40
CA HIS A 320 -18.75 -1.77 -4.20
C HIS A 320 -19.69 -0.57 -4.23
N SER A 321 -19.55 0.32 -5.21
CA SER A 321 -20.53 1.39 -5.45
C SER A 321 -21.50 1.07 -6.61
N GLY A 322 -21.49 -0.16 -7.13
CA GLY A 322 -22.41 -0.63 -8.17
C GLY A 322 -22.11 -0.09 -9.58
N ARG A 323 -20.93 0.50 -9.78
CA ARG A 323 -20.50 1.08 -11.05
C ARG A 323 -19.80 0.03 -11.93
N PRO A 324 -19.78 0.21 -13.26
CA PRO A 324 -19.01 -0.65 -14.15
C PRO A 324 -17.54 -0.72 -13.75
N LEU A 325 -16.92 -1.90 -13.89
CA LEU A 325 -15.49 -2.11 -13.62
C LEU A 325 -14.62 -1.62 -14.77
N VAL A 326 -14.81 -0.37 -15.17
CA VAL A 326 -14.05 0.34 -16.20
C VAL A 326 -13.40 1.55 -15.53
N ALA A 327 -12.07 1.63 -15.60
CA ALA A 327 -11.34 2.76 -15.03
C ALA A 327 -11.64 4.03 -15.84
N PRO A 328 -12.12 5.12 -15.22
CA PRO A 328 -12.32 6.40 -15.91
C PRO A 328 -10.98 6.94 -16.46
N GLY A 329 -11.04 7.71 -17.55
CA GLY A 329 -9.85 8.29 -18.20
C GLY A 329 -8.84 8.95 -17.24
N PRO A 330 -9.26 9.84 -16.32
CA PRO A 330 -8.33 10.43 -15.35
C PRO A 330 -7.66 9.39 -14.44
N MET A 331 -8.35 8.31 -14.07
CA MET A 331 -7.74 7.23 -13.30
C MET A 331 -6.71 6.44 -14.11
N VAL A 332 -6.95 6.23 -15.41
CA VAL A 332 -5.97 5.59 -16.31
C VAL A 332 -4.69 6.43 -16.38
N LEU A 333 -4.83 7.75 -16.50
CA LEU A 333 -3.70 8.69 -16.39
C LEU A 333 -3.00 8.53 -15.03
N GLY A 334 -3.74 8.48 -13.93
CA GLY A 334 -3.20 8.28 -12.58
C GLY A 334 -2.34 7.02 -12.44
N TYR A 335 -2.75 5.90 -13.05
CA TYR A 335 -1.92 4.68 -13.07
C TYR A 335 -0.59 4.90 -13.79
N GLY A 336 -0.61 5.59 -14.92
CA GLY A 336 0.59 5.93 -15.69
C GLY A 336 1.51 6.89 -14.94
N LEU A 337 0.93 7.94 -14.33
CA LEU A 337 1.67 8.92 -13.52
C LEU A 337 2.37 8.27 -12.33
N MET A 338 1.72 7.33 -11.65
CA MET A 338 2.31 6.60 -10.53
C MET A 338 3.52 5.76 -10.97
N ALA A 339 3.41 5.06 -12.10
CA ALA A 339 4.53 4.30 -12.66
C ALA A 339 5.68 5.23 -13.11
N ALA A 340 5.36 6.34 -13.75
CA ALA A 340 6.33 7.35 -14.16
C ALA A 340 7.06 7.94 -12.94
N ALA A 341 6.34 8.28 -11.86
CA ALA A 341 6.92 8.76 -10.61
C ALA A 341 7.96 7.78 -10.05
N ALA A 342 7.64 6.49 -10.04
CA ALA A 342 8.54 5.45 -9.53
C ALA A 342 9.81 5.33 -10.36
N LEU A 343 9.67 5.32 -11.70
CA LEU A 343 10.78 5.20 -12.63
C LEU A 343 11.67 6.45 -12.62
N THR A 344 11.08 7.64 -12.61
CA THR A 344 11.82 8.91 -12.46
C THR A 344 12.59 8.94 -11.15
N ARG A 345 11.95 8.56 -10.04
CA ARG A 345 12.58 8.53 -8.72
C ARG A 345 13.75 7.54 -8.65
N TRP A 346 13.61 6.37 -9.26
CA TRP A 346 14.67 5.38 -9.35
C TRP A 346 15.81 5.84 -10.25
N ALA A 347 15.53 6.19 -11.50
CA ALA A 347 16.53 6.59 -12.49
C ALA A 347 17.31 7.84 -12.06
N GLY A 348 16.62 8.84 -11.49
CA GLY A 348 17.23 10.07 -11.00
C GLY A 348 18.20 9.87 -9.83
N SER A 349 18.12 8.74 -9.12
CA SER A 349 19.02 8.46 -7.98
C SER A 349 20.47 8.21 -8.41
N GLY A 350 20.71 7.87 -9.67
CA GLY A 350 22.06 7.66 -10.21
C GLY A 350 22.58 8.82 -11.05
N LEU A 351 21.87 9.96 -11.08
CA LEU A 351 22.18 11.09 -11.95
C LEU A 351 22.48 12.34 -11.12
N ASP A 352 23.73 12.53 -10.69
CA ASP A 352 24.11 13.62 -9.77
C ASP A 352 23.60 15.00 -10.20
N ALA A 353 23.83 15.38 -11.47
CA ALA A 353 23.42 16.69 -12.00
C ALA A 353 21.90 16.87 -12.15
N LEU A 354 21.15 15.77 -12.23
CA LEU A 354 19.69 15.78 -12.41
C LEU A 354 18.94 15.24 -11.19
N TYR A 355 19.63 15.00 -10.08
CA TYR A 355 19.05 14.38 -8.89
C TYR A 355 17.86 15.18 -8.39
N LEU A 356 18.06 16.45 -8.03
CA LEU A 356 17.00 17.30 -7.48
C LEU A 356 15.84 17.51 -8.46
N PRO A 357 16.06 17.89 -9.74
CA PRO A 357 14.98 17.93 -10.73
C PRO A 357 14.18 16.64 -10.85
N ALA A 358 14.84 15.47 -10.80
CA ALA A 358 14.17 14.19 -10.86
C ALA A 358 13.36 13.89 -9.58
N MET A 359 13.86 14.27 -8.40
CA MET A 359 13.13 14.12 -7.14
C MET A 359 11.85 14.99 -7.12
N LEU A 360 11.98 16.25 -7.56
CA LEU A 360 10.84 17.16 -7.68
C LEU A 360 9.82 16.64 -8.70
N LEU A 361 10.27 16.21 -9.88
CA LEU A 361 9.39 15.65 -10.90
C LEU A 361 8.66 14.40 -10.39
N ALA A 362 9.36 13.49 -9.71
CA ALA A 362 8.74 12.30 -9.13
C ALA A 362 7.66 12.67 -8.08
N GLY A 363 7.92 13.63 -7.21
CA GLY A 363 6.96 14.10 -6.21
C GLY A 363 5.74 14.78 -6.84
N LEU A 364 5.93 15.56 -7.91
CA LEU A 364 4.83 16.17 -8.67
C LEU A 364 3.98 15.11 -9.39
N LEU A 365 4.62 14.10 -10.01
CA LEU A 365 3.91 12.99 -10.66
C LEU A 365 3.10 12.17 -9.66
N TRP A 366 3.65 11.88 -8.47
CA TRP A 366 2.93 11.24 -7.36
C TRP A 366 1.69 12.05 -6.95
N THR A 367 1.88 13.35 -6.72
CA THR A 367 0.81 14.26 -6.28
C THR A 367 -0.31 14.35 -7.33
N ALA A 368 0.07 14.44 -8.62
CA ALA A 368 -0.87 14.41 -9.73
C ALA A 368 -1.62 13.07 -9.83
N ALA A 369 -0.96 11.93 -9.59
CA ALA A 369 -1.61 10.62 -9.57
C ALA A 369 -2.72 10.54 -8.51
N PHE A 370 -2.49 11.06 -7.29
CA PHE A 370 -3.54 11.10 -6.27
C PHE A 370 -4.63 12.13 -6.55
N ALA A 371 -4.28 13.28 -7.13
CA ALA A 371 -5.28 14.27 -7.55
C ALA A 371 -6.24 13.69 -8.60
N THR A 372 -5.71 12.98 -9.60
CA THR A 372 -6.53 12.30 -10.61
C THR A 372 -7.38 11.16 -10.02
N TYR A 373 -6.84 10.39 -9.06
CA TYR A 373 -7.60 9.39 -8.31
C TYR A 373 -8.80 10.02 -7.58
N LEU A 374 -8.55 11.07 -6.80
CA LEU A 374 -9.59 11.75 -6.02
C LEU A 374 -10.67 12.31 -6.94
N ALA A 375 -10.29 12.99 -8.02
CA ALA A 375 -11.23 13.53 -8.99
C ALA A 375 -12.07 12.42 -9.66
N ALA A 376 -11.43 11.33 -10.11
CA ALA A 376 -12.12 10.24 -10.80
C ALA A 376 -13.05 9.44 -9.86
N MET A 377 -12.61 9.18 -8.63
CA MET A 377 -13.28 8.28 -7.69
C MET A 377 -14.25 8.99 -6.76
N TRP A 378 -14.29 10.33 -6.75
CA TRP A 378 -15.22 11.12 -5.93
C TRP A 378 -16.67 10.63 -5.98
N PRO A 379 -17.27 10.35 -7.17
CA PRO A 379 -18.65 9.88 -7.22
C PRO A 379 -18.84 8.49 -6.60
N ALA A 380 -17.82 7.63 -6.67
CA ALA A 380 -17.87 6.28 -6.10
C ALA A 380 -17.71 6.28 -4.57
N LEU A 381 -16.86 7.17 -4.04
CA LEU A 381 -16.56 7.26 -2.62
C LEU A 381 -17.66 7.98 -1.83
N ILE A 382 -18.14 9.12 -2.31
CA ILE A 382 -19.07 10.00 -1.58
C ILE A 382 -20.49 9.94 -2.16
N GLY A 383 -20.61 9.69 -3.46
CA GLY A 383 -21.89 9.62 -4.15
C GLY A 383 -22.70 8.36 -3.82
N PRO A 384 -24.01 8.35 -4.16
CA PRO A 384 -24.85 7.18 -3.96
C PRO A 384 -24.34 5.99 -4.77
N ARG A 385 -24.80 4.80 -4.36
CA ARG A 385 -24.61 3.59 -5.15
C ARG A 385 -25.31 3.77 -6.50
N ALA A 386 -24.65 3.43 -7.60
CA ALA A 386 -25.27 3.50 -8.92
C ALA A 386 -26.46 2.52 -8.99
N GLY A 387 -27.56 2.94 -9.60
CA GLY A 387 -28.80 2.17 -9.67
C GLY A 387 -29.69 2.25 -8.42
N ALA A 388 -29.26 2.92 -7.35
CA ALA A 388 -30.15 3.34 -6.28
C ALA A 388 -30.81 4.66 -6.67
N ALA A 389 -31.81 4.60 -7.56
CA ALA A 389 -32.80 5.68 -7.63
C ALA A 389 -33.62 5.64 -6.31
N GLY A 390 -33.94 6.82 -5.79
CA GLY A 390 -34.71 7.00 -4.55
C GLY A 390 -36.12 6.44 -4.62
#